data_AF-A0A6U3WFJ4-F1
#
_entry.id   AF-A0A6U3WFJ4-F1
#
_cell.length_a   1.000
_cell.length_b   1.000
_cell.length_c   1.000
_cell.angle_alpha   90.00
_cell.angle_beta   90.00
_cell.angle_gamma   90.00
#
_symmetry.space_group_name_H-M   'P 1'
#
loop_
_entity.id
_entity.type
_entity.pdbx_description
1 polymer ?
#
loop_
_entity_poly.entity_id
_entity_poly.type
_entity_poly.pdbx_seq_one_letter_code
_entity_poly.pdbx_strand_id
1 'polypeptide(L)'
;MTDRPQDKAPRRNTPSVLEKVIGLHGHAAMQTKKNETNNKEEEKPTMWRFKNIFAAPVEVKADFVAPVHSKSTGQFNFIKDALADNFVFASLDSSELNKLIFAMEEYTVDAGTDIITQGDIGDYFY
;
A
#
# COMPACT_ATOMS: atom_id res chain seq x y z
N MET A 1 -29.39 45.93 5.15
CA MET A 1 -28.40 44.96 4.66
C MET A 1 -27.19 44.99 5.57
N THR A 2 -27.17 44.11 6.57
CA THR A 2 -26.01 43.80 7.41
C THR A 2 -25.35 42.53 6.90
N ASP A 3 -24.02 42.47 7.02
CA ASP A 3 -23.21 41.37 7.60
C ASP A 3 -21.84 41.35 6.90
N ARG A 4 -20.74 41.71 7.59
CA ARG A 4 -19.96 41.05 8.66
C ARG A 4 -18.76 40.30 8.04
N PRO A 5 -17.51 40.55 8.48
CA PRO A 5 -16.33 39.92 7.89
C PRO A 5 -15.99 38.59 8.58
N GLN A 6 -15.27 37.71 7.88
CA GLN A 6 -14.63 36.51 8.42
C GLN A 6 -13.15 36.46 8.01
N ASP A 7 -12.34 36.03 8.98
CA ASP A 7 -10.88 35.92 9.01
C ASP A 7 -10.41 34.59 8.37
N LYS A 8 -9.26 34.60 7.66
CA LYS A 8 -8.49 33.38 7.35
C LYS A 8 -7.02 33.69 7.03
N ALA A 9 -6.13 33.25 7.93
CA ALA A 9 -4.67 33.33 7.83
C ALA A 9 -4.06 32.33 6.80
N PRO A 10 -2.80 32.53 6.36
CA PRO A 10 -2.28 32.11 5.04
C PRO A 10 -1.13 31.08 5.11
N ARG A 11 -0.78 30.39 4.00
CA ARG A 11 0.63 30.01 3.73
C ARG A 11 1.01 30.09 2.24
N ARG A 12 2.05 30.92 2.04
CA ARG A 12 2.77 31.33 0.82
C ARG A 12 3.57 30.15 0.23
N ASN A 13 3.47 29.89 -1.07
CA ASN A 13 4.15 30.51 -2.22
C ASN A 13 5.54 29.91 -2.53
N THR A 14 5.70 29.57 -3.80
CA THR A 14 6.79 28.90 -4.51
C THR A 14 8.14 29.61 -4.41
N PRO A 15 9.30 28.92 -4.36
CA PRO A 15 10.58 29.58 -4.57
C PRO A 15 10.97 29.61 -6.06
N SER A 16 11.24 30.83 -6.50
CA SER A 16 11.84 31.26 -7.76
C SER A 16 13.38 31.28 -7.64
N VAL A 17 14.05 30.76 -8.66
CA VAL A 17 15.27 31.23 -9.38
C VAL A 17 16.32 32.05 -8.59
N LEU A 18 17.57 31.53 -8.61
CA LEU A 18 18.89 32.18 -8.42
C LEU A 18 19.06 33.22 -7.30
N GLU A 19 19.93 32.88 -6.34
CA GLU A 19 20.89 33.86 -5.80
C GLU A 19 22.18 33.17 -5.33
N LYS A 20 23.28 33.46 -6.03
CA LYS A 20 24.67 33.15 -5.64
C LYS A 20 25.52 34.36 -6.02
N VAL A 21 25.94 35.15 -5.05
CA VAL A 21 26.94 36.23 -5.20
C VAL A 21 27.97 36.12 -4.07
N ILE A 22 29.22 36.39 -4.43
CA ILE A 22 30.48 36.05 -3.77
C ILE A 22 31.07 37.33 -3.13
N GLY A 23 31.79 37.24 -1.99
CA GLY A 23 32.88 38.20 -1.71
C GLY A 23 33.17 38.61 -0.24
N LEU A 24 34.33 38.15 0.25
CA LEU A 24 35.37 38.86 1.04
C LEU A 24 35.00 39.63 2.34
N HIS A 25 35.61 39.25 3.47
CA HIS A 25 36.43 40.09 4.39
C HIS A 25 37.10 39.14 5.41
N GLY A 26 38.43 39.22 5.53
CA GLY A 26 39.23 38.39 6.45
C GLY A 26 39.39 38.99 7.84
N HIS A 27 39.64 38.15 8.85
CA HIS A 27 40.42 38.44 10.06
C HIS A 27 41.04 37.13 10.62
N ALA A 28 42.36 37.19 10.76
CA ALA A 28 43.32 36.46 11.62
C ALA A 28 43.01 35.06 12.22
N ALA A 29 43.83 34.10 11.78
CA ALA A 29 44.58 33.06 12.48
C ALA A 29 44.13 32.53 13.87
N MET A 30 43.85 31.21 13.93
CA MET A 30 44.51 30.29 14.87
C MET A 30 44.32 28.83 14.39
N GLN A 31 45.43 28.10 14.20
CA GLN A 31 45.39 26.67 13.92
C GLN A 31 45.46 25.87 15.22
N THR A 32 44.51 24.97 15.44
CA THR A 32 44.69 23.80 16.31
C THR A 32 44.20 22.56 15.57
N LYS A 33 45.13 21.65 15.27
CA LYS A 33 44.87 20.29 14.80
C LYS A 33 44.19 19.49 15.91
N LYS A 34 43.03 18.90 15.62
CA LYS A 34 42.66 17.47 15.84
C LYS A 34 41.14 17.33 15.87
N ASN A 35 40.56 16.68 14.86
CA ASN A 35 40.00 15.35 15.00
C ASN A 35 39.21 15.00 13.73
N GLU A 36 39.65 13.94 13.06
CA GLU A 36 38.88 13.21 12.07
C GLU A 36 37.69 12.57 12.78
N THR A 37 36.56 13.26 12.81
CA THR A 37 35.27 12.67 13.15
C THR A 37 34.57 12.28 11.87
N ASN A 38 34.72 10.99 11.54
CA ASN A 38 33.82 10.14 10.74
C ASN A 38 32.72 10.88 9.98
N ASN A 39 32.92 11.01 8.67
CA ASN A 39 31.85 11.25 7.71
C ASN A 39 30.86 10.08 7.80
N LYS A 40 29.83 10.23 8.62
CA LYS A 40 28.57 9.50 8.40
C LYS A 40 27.94 10.18 7.19
N GLU A 41 28.16 9.60 6.03
CA GLU A 41 27.34 9.87 4.86
C GLU A 41 25.90 9.52 5.26
N GLU A 42 25.13 10.55 5.63
CA GLU A 42 23.69 10.43 5.79
C GLU A 42 23.12 10.11 4.40
N GLU A 43 22.90 8.82 4.13
CA GLU A 43 22.15 8.37 2.97
C GLU A 43 20.76 9.03 3.03
N LYS A 44 20.56 10.05 2.19
CA LYS A 44 19.25 10.70 2.06
C LYS A 44 18.26 9.62 1.64
N PRO A 45 17.13 9.43 2.35
CA PRO A 45 16.20 8.35 2.04
C PRO A 45 15.77 8.48 0.59
N THR A 46 16.06 7.46 -0.20
CA THR A 46 15.66 7.42 -1.60
C THR A 46 14.15 7.59 -1.66
N MET A 47 13.68 8.60 -2.39
CA MET A 47 12.25 8.79 -2.65
C MET A 47 11.64 7.46 -3.10
N TRP A 48 10.61 6.98 -2.38
CA TRP A 48 9.97 5.71 -2.69
C TRP A 48 9.43 5.76 -4.11
N ARG A 49 10.06 5.00 -5.02
CA ARG A 49 9.56 4.87 -6.39
C ARG A 49 8.33 3.98 -6.35
N PHE A 50 7.16 4.57 -6.56
CA PHE A 50 5.95 3.80 -6.82
C PHE A 50 6.19 2.98 -8.10
N LYS A 51 6.14 1.65 -7.97
CA LYS A 51 6.13 0.74 -9.11
C LYS A 51 4.68 0.49 -9.49
N ASN A 52 4.42 0.38 -10.80
CA ASN A 52 3.11 0.04 -11.31
C ASN A 52 2.81 -1.44 -11.05
N ILE A 53 1.53 -1.74 -10.81
CA ILE A 53 0.99 -3.09 -10.65
C ILE A 53 0.17 -3.40 -11.91
N PHE A 54 0.32 -4.62 -12.44
CA PHE A 54 -0.36 -5.06 -13.65
C PHE A 54 -1.12 -6.35 -13.38
N ALA A 55 -2.20 -6.58 -14.12
CA ALA A 55 -2.95 -7.83 -14.15
C ALA A 55 -3.08 -8.31 -15.60
N ALA A 56 -3.15 -9.63 -15.80
CA ALA A 56 -3.46 -10.20 -17.10
C ALA A 56 -4.90 -9.83 -17.51
N PRO A 57 -5.18 -9.62 -18.81
CA PRO A 57 -6.54 -9.38 -19.28
C PRO A 57 -7.43 -10.59 -18.99
N VAL A 58 -8.62 -10.34 -18.43
CA VAL A 58 -9.61 -11.39 -18.13
C VAL A 58 -10.77 -11.28 -19.12
N GLU A 59 -11.06 -12.39 -19.81
CA GLU A 59 -12.26 -12.50 -20.65
C GLU A 59 -13.48 -12.83 -19.77
N VAL A 60 -14.37 -11.85 -19.57
CA VAL A 60 -15.62 -12.05 -18.83
C VAL A 60 -16.60 -12.79 -19.74
N LYS A 61 -16.70 -14.10 -19.54
CA LYS A 61 -17.66 -14.95 -20.25
C LYS A 61 -19.06 -14.75 -19.65
N ALA A 62 -20.05 -14.47 -20.50
CA ALA A 62 -21.44 -14.26 -20.08
C ALA A 62 -22.08 -15.54 -19.50
N ASP A 63 -21.53 -16.69 -19.84
CA ASP A 63 -21.94 -18.03 -19.44
C ASP A 63 -21.03 -18.64 -18.37
N PHE A 64 -20.22 -17.82 -17.67
CA PHE A 64 -19.42 -18.32 -16.56
C PHE A 64 -20.33 -18.87 -15.44
N VAL A 65 -20.15 -20.15 -15.14
CA VAL A 65 -20.80 -20.83 -14.02
C VAL A 65 -19.75 -21.08 -12.95
N ALA A 66 -19.89 -20.41 -11.80
CA ALA A 66 -19.00 -20.63 -10.67
C ALA A 66 -19.10 -22.09 -10.19
N PRO A 67 -17.98 -22.73 -9.82
CA PRO A 67 -18.01 -24.06 -9.22
C PRO A 67 -18.82 -24.02 -7.92
N VAL A 68 -19.42 -25.16 -7.57
CA VAL A 68 -20.22 -25.31 -6.35
C VAL A 68 -19.70 -26.51 -5.59
N HIS A 69 -19.08 -26.25 -4.45
CA HIS A 69 -18.58 -27.25 -3.53
C HIS A 69 -19.54 -27.36 -2.33
N SER A 70 -19.90 -28.57 -1.95
CA SER A 70 -20.73 -28.79 -0.76
C SER A 70 -20.01 -28.28 0.49
N LYS A 71 -20.75 -27.57 1.35
CA LYS A 71 -20.26 -27.03 2.62
C LYS A 71 -21.22 -27.44 3.72
N SER A 72 -20.68 -27.80 4.88
CA SER A 72 -21.50 -27.90 6.10
C SER A 72 -21.95 -26.50 6.55
N THR A 73 -23.02 -26.44 7.34
CA THR A 73 -23.51 -25.18 7.93
C THR A 73 -22.42 -24.47 8.76
N GLY A 74 -21.59 -25.25 9.47
CA GLY A 74 -20.48 -24.71 10.26
C GLY A 74 -19.40 -24.08 9.38
N GLN A 75 -18.96 -24.78 8.32
CA GLN A 75 -17.98 -24.25 7.36
C GLN A 75 -18.51 -23.01 6.65
N PHE A 76 -19.78 -23.01 6.24
CA PHE A 76 -20.39 -21.86 5.58
C PHE A 76 -20.34 -20.61 6.46
N ASN A 77 -20.78 -20.71 7.72
CA ASN A 77 -20.77 -19.58 8.64
C ASN A 77 -19.35 -19.12 8.96
N PHE A 78 -18.43 -20.06 9.17
CA PHE A 78 -17.01 -19.74 9.41
C PHE A 78 -16.41 -18.93 8.26
N ILE A 79 -16.58 -19.37 7.01
CA ILE A 79 -16.07 -18.65 5.83
C ILE A 79 -16.77 -17.29 5.71
N LYS A 80 -18.09 -17.25 5.89
CA LYS A 80 -18.85 -16.00 5.82
C LYS A 80 -18.33 -14.94 6.80
N ASP A 81 -18.08 -15.34 8.05
CA ASP A 81 -17.57 -14.45 9.08
C ASP A 81 -16.13 -14.02 8.78
N ALA A 82 -15.29 -14.92 8.26
CA ALA A 82 -13.91 -14.60 7.86
C ALA A 82 -13.83 -13.59 6.69
N LEU A 83 -14.83 -13.59 5.79
CA LEU A 83 -14.88 -12.68 4.64
C LEU A 83 -15.51 -11.32 4.96
N ALA A 84 -16.28 -11.20 6.05
CA ALA A 84 -17.10 -10.02 6.33
C ALA A 84 -16.31 -8.71 6.46
N ASP A 85 -15.10 -8.77 7.02
CA ASP A 85 -14.24 -7.60 7.26
C ASP A 85 -13.26 -7.31 6.11
N ASN A 86 -13.26 -8.12 5.06
CA ASN A 86 -12.32 -7.97 3.95
C ASN A 86 -12.86 -7.00 2.88
N PHE A 87 -12.12 -5.90 2.64
CA PHE A 87 -12.51 -4.85 1.71
C PHE A 87 -12.71 -5.32 0.26
N VAL A 88 -12.04 -6.41 -0.16
CA VAL A 88 -12.15 -6.97 -1.52
C VAL A 88 -13.59 -7.42 -1.81
N PHE A 89 -14.31 -7.87 -0.78
CA PHE A 89 -15.66 -8.42 -0.90
C PHE A 89 -16.75 -7.48 -0.37
N ALA A 90 -16.39 -6.27 0.08
CA ALA A 90 -17.31 -5.35 0.75
C ALA A 90 -18.48 -4.84 -0.13
N SER A 91 -18.36 -4.94 -1.45
CA SER A 91 -19.41 -4.53 -2.39
C SER A 91 -20.36 -5.67 -2.78
N LEU A 92 -20.10 -6.91 -2.37
CA LEU A 92 -20.93 -8.05 -2.73
C LEU A 92 -22.22 -8.04 -1.93
N ASP A 93 -23.34 -8.32 -2.61
CA ASP A 93 -24.59 -8.58 -1.91
C ASP A 93 -24.57 -9.96 -1.24
N SER A 94 -25.60 -10.26 -0.44
CA SER A 94 -25.66 -11.53 0.29
C SER A 94 -25.74 -12.76 -0.63
N SER A 95 -26.37 -12.64 -1.80
CA SER A 95 -26.49 -13.73 -2.77
C SER A 95 -25.17 -13.98 -3.49
N GLU A 96 -24.46 -12.91 -3.87
CA GLU A 96 -23.12 -12.95 -4.46
C GLU A 96 -22.10 -13.52 -3.49
N LEU A 97 -22.10 -13.07 -2.23
CA LEU A 97 -21.23 -13.60 -1.19
C LEU A 97 -21.49 -15.09 -0.97
N ASN A 98 -22.76 -15.51 -0.92
CA ASN A 98 -23.09 -16.93 -0.79
C ASN A 98 -22.57 -17.74 -1.99
N LYS A 99 -22.73 -17.24 -3.22
CA LYS A 99 -22.17 -17.87 -4.43
C LYS A 99 -20.64 -18.01 -4.34
N LEU A 100 -19.95 -16.97 -3.87
CA LEU A 100 -18.50 -16.99 -3.65
C LEU A 100 -18.10 -18.05 -2.61
N ILE A 101 -18.79 -18.10 -1.47
CA ILE A 101 -18.51 -19.08 -0.39
C ILE A 101 -18.66 -20.51 -0.90
N PHE A 102 -19.68 -20.79 -1.72
CA PHE A 102 -19.84 -22.12 -2.32
C PHE A 102 -18.81 -22.42 -3.41
N ALA A 103 -18.24 -21.39 -4.05
CA ALA A 103 -17.17 -21.54 -5.04
C ALA A 103 -15.78 -21.74 -4.40
N MET A 104 -15.60 -21.38 -3.13
CA MET A 104 -14.36 -21.69 -2.40
C MET A 104 -14.23 -23.20 -2.18
N GLU A 105 -13.01 -23.71 -2.30
CA GLU A 105 -12.68 -25.12 -2.10
C GLU A 105 -11.86 -25.31 -0.82
N GLU A 106 -12.02 -26.47 -0.16
CA GLU A 106 -11.16 -26.84 0.96
C GLU A 106 -9.86 -27.42 0.43
N TYR A 107 -8.73 -26.91 0.89
CA TYR A 107 -7.40 -27.40 0.50
C TYR A 107 -6.66 -27.94 1.72
N THR A 108 -6.52 -29.27 1.80
CA THR A 108 -5.82 -29.95 2.89
C THR A 108 -4.34 -30.11 2.57
N VAL A 109 -3.47 -29.79 3.52
CA VAL A 109 -2.01 -29.93 3.38
C VAL A 109 -1.42 -30.65 4.59
N ASP A 110 -0.30 -31.35 4.36
CA ASP A 110 0.45 -32.00 5.42
C ASP A 110 1.24 -30.99 6.26
N ALA A 111 1.49 -31.35 7.52
CA ALA A 111 2.28 -30.52 8.41
C ALA A 111 3.70 -30.28 7.86
N GLY A 112 4.11 -29.01 7.82
CA GLY A 112 5.41 -28.60 7.27
C GLY A 112 5.39 -28.30 5.76
N THR A 113 4.21 -28.33 5.12
CA THR A 113 4.08 -27.91 3.71
C THR A 113 4.08 -26.39 3.60
N ASP A 114 4.99 -25.84 2.80
CA ASP A 114 4.98 -24.43 2.42
C ASP A 114 3.87 -24.19 1.36
N ILE A 115 2.82 -23.45 1.74
CA ILE A 115 1.66 -23.18 0.85
C ILE A 115 1.96 -22.05 -0.14
N ILE A 116 2.67 -21.02 0.32
CA ILE A 116 3.06 -19.85 -0.48
C ILE A 116 4.52 -19.51 -0.16
N THR A 117 5.29 -19.14 -1.20
CA THR A 117 6.70 -18.74 -1.05
C THR A 117 6.87 -17.26 -1.36
N GLN A 118 7.67 -16.56 -0.56
CA GLN A 118 7.94 -15.15 -0.78
C GLN A 118 8.63 -14.91 -2.13
N GLY A 119 8.08 -13.99 -2.92
CA GLY A 119 8.62 -13.63 -4.24
C GLY A 119 7.90 -14.32 -5.39
N ASP A 120 7.06 -15.33 -5.09
CA ASP A 120 6.22 -15.97 -6.09
C ASP A 120 5.03 -15.08 -6.48
N ILE A 121 4.51 -15.34 -7.67
CA ILE A 121 3.28 -14.72 -8.16
C ILE A 121 2.11 -15.40 -7.43
N GLY A 122 1.29 -14.60 -6.76
CA GLY A 122 0.11 -15.11 -6.05
C GLY A 122 -1.11 -15.16 -6.96
N ASP A 123 -1.69 -16.36 -7.11
CA ASP A 123 -2.90 -16.59 -7.91
C ASP A 123 -4.14 -16.93 -7.05
N TYR A 124 -3.92 -17.37 -5.80
CA TYR A 124 -4.98 -17.90 -4.93
C TYR A 124 -5.19 -17.04 -3.68
N PHE A 125 -6.42 -17.08 -3.18
CA PHE A 125 -6.83 -16.54 -1.88
C PHE A 125 -7.23 -17.72 -0.99
N TYR A 126 -6.63 -17.81 0.20
CA TYR A 126 -6.87 -18.88 1.19
C TYR A 126 -7.55 -18.32 2.43
#